data_AF-A0A0J8U7K4-F1
#
_entry.id   AF-A0A0J8U7K4-F1
#
_cell.length_a   1.000
_cell.length_b   1.000
_cell.length_c   1.000
_cell.angle_alpha   90.00
_cell.angle_beta   90.00
_cell.angle_gamma   90.00
#
_symmetry.space_group_name_H-M   'P 1'
#
loop_
_entity.id
_entity.type
_entity.pdbx_description
1 polymer ?
#
loop_
_entity_poly.entity_id
_entity_poly.type
_entity_poly.pdbx_seq_one_letter_code
_entity_poly.pdbx_strand_id
1 'polypeptide(L)'
;MPPVVRIGNCSGFYGDRLSAMREMLTGGELDYLTGDYLAELTMLILARDRAKNPDRGYAKTFLRQLEESLGLALDKGVKIVANAGGLNPAALATAVRELAERLGLDVNVAHVEGDDLVGRAAELGLGTPLAANAYLGAWGIVDCLNSGADVVVTGRVTDASVIVGPAAAHFGWQTTDYDALAGAVAAGHVIECGTQATGGNYSFFAEIPAIPGAFYPGFPIAEIAADGSSVITKHAGTGGQVRVGTVTAQLLYEITGARYANPDVTLRVDSLQLSEEGTDRVRISGVTGEAPPPTLKVSCNSIGGFRNAATFVLTGLDIEAKAQLVRSQLEAGLKTRPAELEWTLARTDHPDADTEEAASALLHCVVRDPDPNLVGRQFSSAGVELALASYPGFTTTAPPGDGQIYGVFVPGYVDAAEVPHIAVHADGTRVGIAPAAETLALAPVSDPELPEPLPAGATRRAPLGTIAGARSGDKGGSANVGVWVRTDAQWRWLAHTLTVDKLRELLPETAELPVTRHLLPNLRAVNFVIEGILGQGVAYQARFDPQAKGLGEWLRSRHLDIPEELIK
;
A
#
# COMPACT_ATOMS: atom_id res chain seq x y z
N MET A 1 17.72 1.89 30.03
CA MET A 1 17.39 2.29 28.65
C MET A 1 16.48 3.51 28.73
N PRO A 2 16.58 4.48 27.81
CA PRO A 2 15.57 5.54 27.74
C PRO A 2 14.17 4.92 27.62
N PRO A 3 13.13 5.57 28.16
CA PRO A 3 11.76 5.08 28.04
C PRO A 3 11.39 4.97 26.55
N VAL A 4 10.80 3.82 26.19
CA VAL A 4 10.29 3.54 24.85
C VAL A 4 8.80 3.26 24.93
N VAL A 5 8.06 3.65 23.90
CA VAL A 5 6.66 3.29 23.69
C VAL A 5 6.57 2.11 22.72
N ARG A 6 5.80 1.09 23.07
CA ARG A 6 5.59 -0.12 22.28
C ARG A 6 4.28 -0.02 21.52
N ILE A 7 4.39 0.14 20.21
CA ILE A 7 3.24 0.25 19.31
C ILE A 7 3.23 -0.98 18.41
N GLY A 8 2.22 -1.83 18.56
CA GLY A 8 1.97 -2.95 17.65
C GLY A 8 0.95 -2.55 16.59
N ASN A 9 0.95 -3.24 15.45
CA ASN A 9 -0.10 -3.10 14.43
C ASN A 9 -0.87 -4.42 14.26
N CYS A 10 -2.16 -4.38 13.93
CA CYS A 10 -3.00 -5.57 13.76
C CYS A 10 -3.76 -5.66 12.43
N SER A 11 -3.51 -4.74 11.48
CA SER A 11 -4.16 -4.74 10.17
C SER A 11 -3.38 -3.85 9.20
N GLY A 12 -3.23 -4.30 7.96
CA GLY A 12 -2.74 -3.47 6.85
C GLY A 12 -3.76 -3.21 5.74
N PHE A 13 -4.99 -3.73 5.83
CA PHE A 13 -6.10 -3.41 4.94
C PHE A 13 -7.43 -3.94 5.49
N TYR A 14 -8.56 -3.45 4.98
CA TYR A 14 -9.87 -3.98 5.33
C TYR A 14 -10.04 -5.43 4.84
N GLY A 15 -10.09 -6.37 5.79
CA GLY A 15 -10.19 -7.80 5.54
C GLY A 15 -8.90 -8.59 5.77
N ASP A 16 -7.88 -7.97 6.37
CA ASP A 16 -6.68 -8.65 6.86
C ASP A 16 -7.01 -9.68 7.98
N ARG A 17 -5.98 -10.34 8.52
CA ARG A 17 -6.08 -11.41 9.51
C ARG A 17 -6.92 -11.00 10.73
N LEU A 18 -8.12 -11.58 10.83
CA LEU A 18 -9.05 -11.30 11.92
C LEU A 18 -8.43 -11.53 13.31
N SER A 19 -7.69 -12.62 13.50
CA SER A 19 -7.06 -12.99 14.77
C SER A 19 -5.90 -12.08 15.20
N ALA A 20 -5.41 -11.18 14.33
CA ALA A 20 -4.23 -10.36 14.59
C ALA A 20 -4.33 -9.50 15.86
N MET A 21 -5.50 -8.90 16.13
CA MET A 21 -5.68 -8.07 17.33
C MET A 21 -5.47 -8.90 18.61
N ARG A 22 -6.07 -10.09 18.66
CA ARG A 22 -5.91 -11.03 19.78
C ARG A 22 -4.48 -11.57 19.88
N GLU A 23 -3.87 -11.94 18.75
CA GLU A 23 -2.46 -12.38 18.68
C GLU A 23 -1.52 -11.32 19.26
N MET A 24 -1.73 -10.04 18.91
CA MET A 24 -0.89 -8.94 19.38
C MET A 24 -1.06 -8.65 20.87
N LEU A 25 -2.28 -8.72 21.40
CA LEU A 25 -2.54 -8.51 22.83
C LEU A 25 -2.06 -9.68 23.70
N THR A 26 -2.06 -10.91 23.18
CA THR A 26 -1.64 -12.11 23.92
C THR A 26 -0.15 -12.42 23.79
N GLY A 27 0.51 -11.94 22.73
CA GLY A 27 1.91 -12.28 22.43
C GLY A 27 2.96 -11.58 23.30
N GLY A 28 2.61 -10.49 23.97
CA GLY A 28 3.56 -9.74 24.80
C GLY A 28 3.01 -8.40 25.30
N GLU A 29 3.93 -7.53 25.70
CA GLU A 29 3.64 -6.18 26.22
C GLU A 29 3.50 -5.18 25.07
N LEU A 30 2.45 -4.36 25.13
CA LEU A 30 2.20 -3.24 24.23
C LEU A 30 1.70 -2.07 25.07
N ASP A 31 2.00 -0.85 24.65
CA ASP A 31 1.38 0.36 25.19
C ASP A 31 0.19 0.75 24.31
N TYR A 32 0.33 0.55 22.99
CA TYR A 32 -0.69 0.84 22.00
C TYR A 32 -0.79 -0.27 20.95
N LEU A 33 -2.01 -0.46 20.45
CA LEU A 33 -2.30 -1.33 19.31
C LEU A 33 -3.00 -0.54 18.21
N THR A 34 -2.38 -0.50 17.03
CA THR A 34 -2.89 0.21 15.87
C THR A 34 -3.50 -0.73 14.84
N GLY A 35 -4.28 -0.19 13.91
CA GLY A 35 -4.72 -0.93 12.73
C GLY A 35 -5.05 0.00 11.57
N ASP A 36 -4.49 -0.30 10.39
CA ASP A 36 -4.85 0.33 9.12
C ASP A 36 -5.85 -0.55 8.35
N TYR A 37 -6.96 0.06 7.95
CA TYR A 37 -8.06 -0.56 7.21
C TYR A 37 -8.28 0.10 5.83
N LEU A 38 -7.63 1.23 5.54
CA LEU A 38 -8.07 2.12 4.46
C LEU A 38 -7.14 2.11 3.25
N ALA A 39 -7.14 1.02 2.48
CA ALA A 39 -6.65 1.08 1.10
C ALA A 39 -7.51 2.01 0.22
N GLU A 40 -6.97 2.48 -0.92
CA GLU A 40 -7.71 3.36 -1.85
C GLU A 40 -9.03 2.70 -2.31
N LEU A 41 -8.99 1.40 -2.64
CA LEU A 41 -10.19 0.63 -2.99
C LEU A 41 -11.19 0.51 -1.83
N THR A 42 -10.72 0.45 -0.58
CA THR A 42 -11.59 0.38 0.60
C THR A 42 -12.51 1.60 0.66
N MET A 43 -12.00 2.79 0.36
CA MET A 43 -12.77 4.03 0.42
C MET A 43 -13.99 3.97 -0.51
N LEU A 44 -13.83 3.44 -1.72
CA LEU A 44 -14.95 3.23 -2.64
C LEU A 44 -15.96 2.20 -2.11
N ILE A 45 -15.49 1.08 -1.55
CA ILE A 45 -16.37 0.05 -0.96
C ILE A 45 -17.23 0.67 0.14
N LEU A 46 -16.62 1.43 1.03
CA LEU A 46 -17.31 2.09 2.13
C LEU A 46 -18.25 3.21 1.65
N ALA A 47 -17.89 3.95 0.60
CA ALA A 47 -18.76 4.94 -0.04
C ALA A 47 -20.05 4.29 -0.58
N ARG A 48 -19.93 3.14 -1.24
CA ARG A 48 -21.08 2.38 -1.74
C ARG A 48 -21.94 1.82 -0.62
N ASP A 49 -21.33 1.37 0.48
CA ASP A 49 -22.07 0.90 1.66
C ASP A 49 -22.84 2.06 2.33
N ARG A 50 -22.20 3.22 2.52
CA ARG A 50 -22.83 4.43 3.08
C ARG A 50 -23.96 4.98 2.20
N ALA A 51 -23.81 4.92 0.88
CA ALA A 51 -24.87 5.31 -0.06
C ALA A 51 -26.13 4.43 0.04
N LYS A 52 -25.99 3.16 0.48
CA LYS A 52 -27.12 2.26 0.73
C LYS A 52 -27.71 2.42 2.13
N ASN A 53 -26.87 2.71 3.12
CA ASN A 53 -27.27 2.91 4.51
C ASN A 53 -26.38 4.00 5.15
N PRO A 54 -26.94 5.17 5.52
CA PRO A 54 -26.20 6.26 6.13
C PRO A 54 -25.43 5.90 7.41
N ASP A 55 -25.88 4.89 8.17
CA ASP A 55 -25.23 4.42 9.40
C ASP A 55 -24.04 3.48 9.15
N ARG A 56 -23.67 3.26 7.88
CA ARG A 56 -22.50 2.49 7.46
C ARG A 56 -21.39 3.43 6.97
N GLY A 57 -20.35 2.86 6.34
CA GLY A 57 -19.18 3.59 5.87
C GLY A 57 -17.92 3.38 6.71
N TYR A 58 -17.90 2.38 7.60
CA TYR A 58 -16.75 1.98 8.41
C TYR A 58 -16.42 0.48 8.25
N ALA A 59 -15.21 0.08 8.64
CA ALA A 59 -14.71 -1.28 8.55
C ALA A 59 -15.34 -2.21 9.61
N LYS A 60 -16.34 -3.00 9.21
CA LYS A 60 -17.10 -3.90 10.12
C LYS A 60 -16.25 -4.99 10.79
N THR A 61 -15.12 -5.37 10.20
CA THR A 61 -14.21 -6.37 10.79
C THR A 61 -13.55 -5.86 12.07
N PHE A 62 -13.35 -4.55 12.21
CA PHE A 62 -12.79 -3.95 13.43
C PHE A 62 -13.68 -4.22 14.66
N LEU A 63 -15.01 -4.07 14.52
CA LEU A 63 -15.95 -4.40 15.61
C LEU A 63 -15.87 -5.87 16.04
N ARG A 64 -15.67 -6.78 15.08
CA ARG A 64 -15.50 -8.22 15.39
C ARG A 64 -14.20 -8.48 16.13
N GLN A 65 -13.13 -7.78 15.79
CA GLN A 65 -11.85 -7.88 16.50
C GLN A 65 -11.98 -7.35 17.93
N LEU A 66 -12.63 -6.20 18.11
CA LEU A 66 -12.91 -5.63 19.43
C LEU A 66 -13.81 -6.54 20.27
N GLU A 67 -14.81 -7.20 19.69
CA GLU A 67 -15.68 -8.12 20.43
C GLU A 67 -14.90 -9.25 21.12
N GLU A 68 -13.80 -9.70 20.51
CA GLU A 68 -12.93 -10.75 21.08
C GLU A 68 -11.77 -10.22 21.94
N SER A 69 -11.48 -8.92 21.86
CA SER A 69 -10.19 -8.35 22.28
C SER A 69 -10.28 -7.12 23.19
N LEU A 70 -11.41 -6.39 23.22
CA LEU A 70 -11.52 -5.12 23.94
C LEU A 70 -11.29 -5.29 25.45
N GLY A 71 -11.91 -6.30 26.07
CA GLY A 71 -11.69 -6.58 27.49
C GLY A 71 -10.23 -6.90 27.81
N LEU A 72 -9.56 -7.67 26.93
CA LEU A 72 -8.14 -8.00 27.10
C LEU A 72 -7.24 -6.76 26.96
N ALA A 73 -7.57 -5.84 26.05
CA ALA A 73 -6.82 -4.59 25.90
C ALA A 73 -6.95 -3.73 27.16
N LEU A 74 -8.16 -3.59 27.72
CA LEU A 74 -8.41 -2.87 28.97
C LEU A 74 -7.67 -3.50 30.16
N ASP A 75 -7.75 -4.83 30.33
CA ASP A 75 -7.04 -5.55 31.39
C ASP A 75 -5.52 -5.33 31.36
N LYS A 76 -4.97 -5.15 30.16
CA LYS A 76 -3.53 -4.89 29.93
C LYS A 76 -3.18 -3.40 29.89
N GLY A 77 -4.16 -2.49 29.94
CA GLY A 77 -3.93 -1.06 29.77
C GLY A 77 -3.46 -0.65 28.37
N VAL A 78 -3.74 -1.46 27.35
CA VAL A 78 -3.37 -1.19 25.95
C VAL A 78 -4.41 -0.30 25.31
N LYS A 79 -4.00 0.86 24.80
CA LYS A 79 -4.90 1.75 24.04
C LYS A 79 -4.96 1.37 22.58
N ILE A 80 -6.13 1.53 21.94
CA ILE A 80 -6.37 1.13 20.55
C ILE A 80 -6.57 2.37 19.68
N VAL A 81 -5.87 2.44 18.54
CA VAL A 81 -6.05 3.52 17.55
C VAL A 81 -6.22 2.91 16.16
N ALA A 82 -7.30 3.25 15.45
CA ALA A 82 -7.54 2.70 14.12
C ALA A 82 -8.25 3.67 13.17
N ASN A 83 -7.86 3.69 11.91
CA ASN A 83 -8.59 4.41 10.85
C ASN A 83 -9.82 3.63 10.32
N ALA A 84 -10.28 2.63 11.07
CA ALA A 84 -11.43 1.80 10.73
C ALA A 84 -12.73 2.59 10.55
N GLY A 85 -12.81 3.85 11.01
CA GLY A 85 -13.96 4.73 10.85
C GLY A 85 -14.26 5.06 9.39
N GLY A 86 -13.25 5.04 8.52
CA GLY A 86 -13.42 5.22 7.07
C GLY A 86 -14.15 6.51 6.72
N LEU A 87 -15.37 6.40 6.18
CA LEU A 87 -16.21 7.53 5.79
C LEU A 87 -17.23 7.91 6.89
N ASN A 88 -17.25 7.20 8.02
CA ASN A 88 -18.18 7.43 9.11
C ASN A 88 -17.58 7.08 10.48
N PRO A 89 -16.54 7.81 10.92
CA PRO A 89 -15.89 7.59 12.22
C PRO A 89 -16.85 7.76 13.40
N ALA A 90 -17.78 8.72 13.33
CA ALA A 90 -18.78 8.93 14.38
C ALA A 90 -19.70 7.72 14.58
N ALA A 91 -20.21 7.12 13.49
CA ALA A 91 -21.04 5.91 13.62
C ALA A 91 -20.24 4.70 14.12
N LEU A 92 -18.94 4.59 13.77
CA LEU A 92 -18.11 3.55 14.34
C LEU A 92 -17.90 3.76 15.85
N ALA A 93 -17.64 5.00 16.29
CA ALA A 93 -17.48 5.29 17.72
C ALA A 93 -18.74 4.92 18.51
N THR A 94 -19.93 5.23 18.00
CA THR A 94 -21.20 4.79 18.59
C THR A 94 -21.30 3.26 18.64
N ALA A 95 -20.98 2.56 17.55
CA ALA A 95 -21.03 1.10 17.52
C ALA A 95 -20.03 0.44 18.48
N VAL A 96 -18.87 1.07 18.74
CA VAL A 96 -17.90 0.61 19.74
C VAL A 96 -18.45 0.81 21.16
N ARG A 97 -19.11 1.94 21.46
CA ARG A 97 -19.76 2.16 22.77
C ARG A 97 -20.87 1.14 23.01
N GLU A 98 -21.73 0.89 22.02
CA GLU A 98 -22.78 -0.14 22.10
C GLU A 98 -22.18 -1.55 22.31
N LEU A 99 -21.07 -1.87 21.63
CA LEU A 99 -20.34 -3.11 21.86
C LEU A 99 -19.82 -3.21 23.30
N ALA A 100 -19.21 -2.15 23.82
CA ALA A 100 -18.68 -2.14 25.18
C ALA A 100 -19.78 -2.29 26.24
N GLU A 101 -20.92 -1.61 26.06
CA GLU A 101 -22.10 -1.78 26.91
C GLU A 101 -22.59 -3.24 26.93
N ARG A 102 -22.67 -3.89 25.75
CA ARG A 102 -23.05 -5.31 25.66
C ARG A 102 -22.06 -6.23 26.39
N LEU A 103 -20.78 -5.89 26.38
CA LEU A 103 -19.72 -6.65 27.06
C LEU A 103 -19.58 -6.29 28.55
N GLY A 104 -20.28 -5.25 29.03
CA GLY A 104 -20.16 -4.77 30.40
C GLY A 104 -18.82 -4.11 30.70
N LEU A 105 -18.21 -3.46 29.70
CA LEU A 105 -16.91 -2.80 29.79
C LEU A 105 -17.08 -1.27 29.88
N ASP A 106 -16.30 -0.63 30.75
CA ASP A 106 -16.17 0.83 30.80
C ASP A 106 -15.02 1.26 29.88
N VAL A 107 -15.31 2.08 28.87
CA VAL A 107 -14.34 2.44 27.83
C VAL A 107 -14.59 3.86 27.32
N ASN A 108 -13.53 4.66 27.30
CA ASN A 108 -13.55 5.98 26.69
C ASN A 108 -13.30 5.87 25.19
N VAL A 109 -14.37 6.00 24.40
CA VAL A 109 -14.30 5.96 22.93
C VAL A 109 -14.34 7.37 22.36
N ALA A 110 -13.26 7.77 21.70
CA ALA A 110 -13.14 9.04 20.99
C ALA A 110 -12.98 8.81 19.47
N HIS A 111 -13.20 9.86 18.68
CA HIS A 111 -13.01 9.77 17.24
C HIS A 111 -12.45 11.03 16.60
N VAL A 112 -11.84 10.88 15.42
CA VAL A 112 -11.33 11.98 14.59
C VAL A 112 -12.13 12.05 13.30
N GLU A 113 -12.58 13.25 12.95
CA GLU A 113 -13.37 13.53 11.74
C GLU A 113 -12.93 14.84 11.06
N GLY A 114 -13.55 15.15 9.92
CA GLY A 114 -13.28 16.36 9.13
C GLY A 114 -12.65 16.07 7.77
N ASP A 115 -12.26 14.82 7.52
CA ASP A 115 -11.69 14.36 6.27
C ASP A 115 -12.68 14.35 5.10
N ASP A 116 -13.98 14.18 5.34
CA ASP A 116 -15.01 14.13 4.30
C ASP A 116 -15.28 15.51 3.67
N LEU A 117 -14.78 15.69 2.45
CA LEU A 117 -14.88 16.90 1.63
C LEU A 117 -15.92 16.78 0.51
N VAL A 118 -16.70 15.69 0.44
CA VAL A 118 -17.61 15.44 -0.71
C VAL A 118 -18.61 16.59 -0.92
N GLY A 119 -19.11 17.19 0.17
CA GLY A 119 -20.03 18.32 0.13
C GLY A 119 -19.42 19.63 -0.41
N ARG A 120 -18.08 19.73 -0.45
CA ARG A 120 -17.31 20.88 -0.92
C ARG A 120 -16.46 20.57 -2.15
N ALA A 121 -16.64 19.39 -2.77
CA ALA A 121 -15.77 18.93 -3.84
C ALA A 121 -15.71 19.89 -5.05
N ALA A 122 -16.84 20.49 -5.44
CA ALA A 122 -16.90 21.45 -6.54
C ALA A 122 -16.17 22.77 -6.23
N GLU A 123 -16.29 23.26 -4.99
CA GLU A 123 -15.60 24.47 -4.51
C GLU A 123 -14.08 24.27 -4.52
N LEU A 124 -13.63 23.09 -4.09
CA LEU A 124 -12.22 22.73 -3.94
C LEU A 124 -11.57 22.17 -5.22
N GLY A 125 -12.28 22.21 -6.35
CA GLY A 125 -11.75 21.72 -7.63
C GLY A 125 -11.57 20.19 -7.73
N LEU A 126 -12.24 19.42 -6.89
CA LEU A 126 -12.16 17.95 -6.83
C LEU A 126 -13.15 17.24 -7.76
N GLY A 127 -13.97 18.01 -8.51
CA GLY A 127 -15.00 17.49 -9.39
C GLY A 127 -16.25 17.03 -8.64
N THR A 128 -16.87 15.95 -9.10
CA THR A 128 -18.10 15.37 -8.53
C THR A 128 -17.89 13.92 -8.08
N PRO A 129 -16.98 13.65 -7.12
CA PRO A 129 -16.71 12.29 -6.68
C PRO A 129 -17.86 11.73 -5.84
N LEU A 130 -17.95 10.39 -5.79
CA LEU A 130 -18.82 9.68 -4.86
C LEU A 130 -18.33 9.83 -3.41
N ALA A 131 -17.01 9.89 -3.21
CA ALA A 131 -16.37 10.20 -1.93
C ALA A 131 -15.08 11.00 -2.15
N ALA A 132 -14.83 11.98 -1.29
CA ALA A 132 -13.60 12.77 -1.28
C ALA A 132 -13.11 12.89 0.16
N ASN A 133 -12.03 12.19 0.51
CA ASN A 133 -11.54 12.15 1.89
C ASN A 133 -10.09 12.62 1.96
N ALA A 134 -9.83 13.70 2.70
CA ALA A 134 -8.49 14.21 2.95
C ALA A 134 -7.70 13.27 3.87
N TYR A 135 -6.39 13.12 3.63
CA TYR A 135 -5.53 12.37 4.52
C TYR A 135 -5.12 13.28 5.68
N LEU A 136 -5.83 13.18 6.81
CA LEU A 136 -5.52 13.94 8.02
C LEU A 136 -4.24 13.43 8.71
N GLY A 137 -3.69 14.27 9.60
CA GLY A 137 -2.53 13.94 10.45
C GLY A 137 -2.91 13.35 11.81
N ALA A 138 -1.91 13.17 12.66
CA ALA A 138 -1.96 12.52 13.96
C ALA A 138 -2.53 13.40 15.09
N TRP A 139 -2.57 14.73 14.95
CA TRP A 139 -2.87 15.63 16.07
C TRP A 139 -4.28 15.50 16.66
N GLY A 140 -5.27 15.08 15.87
CA GLY A 140 -6.59 14.72 16.42
C GLY A 140 -6.55 13.45 17.27
N ILE A 141 -5.69 12.48 16.90
CA ILE A 141 -5.45 11.28 17.72
C ILE A 141 -4.75 11.67 19.03
N VAL A 142 -3.75 12.55 18.96
CA VAL A 142 -3.02 13.04 20.15
C VAL A 142 -4.00 13.68 21.14
N ASP A 143 -4.86 14.58 20.66
CA ASP A 143 -5.84 15.27 21.49
C ASP A 143 -6.84 14.28 22.14
N CYS A 144 -7.37 13.33 21.37
CA CYS A 144 -8.24 12.27 21.90
C CYS A 144 -7.54 11.37 22.95
N LEU A 145 -6.27 11.00 22.74
CA LEU A 145 -5.52 10.19 23.70
C LEU A 145 -5.22 10.96 24.99
N ASN A 146 -4.92 12.26 24.89
CA ASN A 146 -4.67 13.15 26.01
C ASN A 146 -5.94 13.44 26.84
N SER A 147 -7.12 13.38 26.21
CA SER A 147 -8.40 13.46 26.91
C SER A 147 -8.84 12.14 27.58
N GLY A 148 -7.98 11.12 27.54
CA GLY A 148 -8.19 9.86 28.27
C GLY A 148 -8.88 8.76 27.46
N ALA A 149 -8.92 8.87 26.12
CA ALA A 149 -9.46 7.80 25.29
C ALA A 149 -8.67 6.48 25.43
N ASP A 150 -9.42 5.39 25.54
CA ASP A 150 -8.93 4.01 25.46
C ASP A 150 -8.97 3.51 24.02
N VAL A 151 -9.98 3.96 23.26
CA VAL A 151 -10.15 3.66 21.83
C VAL A 151 -10.32 4.96 21.06
N VAL A 152 -9.48 5.17 20.05
CA VAL A 152 -9.61 6.26 19.08
C VAL A 152 -9.87 5.67 17.70
N VAL A 153 -11.01 6.01 17.10
CA VAL A 153 -11.31 5.66 15.70
C VAL A 153 -11.26 6.90 14.82
N THR A 154 -10.64 6.81 13.65
CA THR A 154 -10.54 7.97 12.75
C THR A 154 -11.24 7.70 11.43
N GLY A 155 -11.60 8.78 10.73
CA GLY A 155 -11.83 8.74 9.29
C GLY A 155 -10.51 8.52 8.55
N ARG A 156 -10.36 9.13 7.37
CA ARG A 156 -9.08 9.09 6.65
C ARG A 156 -8.01 9.92 7.36
N VAL A 157 -7.04 9.24 7.94
CA VAL A 157 -5.72 9.76 8.29
C VAL A 157 -4.68 9.11 7.38
N THR A 158 -3.45 9.61 7.34
CA THR A 158 -2.39 8.78 6.76
C THR A 158 -2.15 7.53 7.59
N ASP A 159 -1.77 6.47 6.90
CA ASP A 159 -1.55 5.15 7.49
C ASP A 159 -0.53 5.25 8.64
N ALA A 160 0.56 6.00 8.44
CA ALA A 160 1.58 6.22 9.45
C ALA A 160 1.11 7.10 10.62
N SER A 161 0.19 8.04 10.40
CA SER A 161 -0.33 8.92 11.46
C SER A 161 -1.08 8.14 12.55
N VAL A 162 -1.60 6.95 12.23
CA VAL A 162 -2.20 6.03 13.23
C VAL A 162 -1.16 5.58 14.27
N ILE A 163 0.13 5.57 13.91
CA ILE A 163 1.27 5.24 14.78
C ILE A 163 1.90 6.51 15.39
N VAL A 164 2.01 7.59 14.61
CA VAL A 164 2.55 8.88 15.09
C VAL A 164 1.72 9.43 16.24
N GLY A 165 0.38 9.32 16.17
CA GLY A 165 -0.52 9.82 17.22
C GLY A 165 -0.20 9.27 18.62
N PRO A 166 -0.20 7.94 18.81
CA PRO A 166 0.26 7.31 20.04
C PRO A 166 1.65 7.75 20.51
N ALA A 167 2.64 7.80 19.61
CA ALA A 167 4.01 8.16 19.97
C ALA A 167 4.11 9.61 20.46
N ALA A 168 3.49 10.54 19.72
CA ALA A 168 3.47 11.96 20.07
C ALA A 168 2.72 12.22 21.37
N ALA A 169 1.59 11.54 21.61
CA ALA A 169 0.85 11.63 22.87
C ALA A 169 1.67 11.09 24.06
N HIS A 170 2.36 9.96 23.88
CA HIS A 170 3.16 9.34 24.93
C HIS A 170 4.34 10.22 25.36
N PHE A 171 5.05 10.84 24.40
CA PHE A 171 6.22 11.66 24.69
C PHE A 171 5.91 13.15 24.88
N GLY A 172 4.67 13.58 24.65
CA GLY A 172 4.28 14.99 24.71
C GLY A 172 4.97 15.86 23.65
N TRP A 173 5.25 15.28 22.48
CA TRP A 173 5.88 16.00 21.37
C TRP A 173 5.03 17.17 20.90
N GLN A 174 5.70 18.18 20.39
CA GLN A 174 5.13 19.35 19.75
C GLN A 174 5.04 19.15 18.23
N THR A 175 4.22 19.96 17.57
CA THR A 175 4.02 19.96 16.11
C THR A 175 5.27 20.26 15.31
N THR A 176 6.32 20.77 15.95
CA THR A 176 7.59 21.16 15.35
C THR A 176 8.76 20.27 15.76
N ASP A 177 8.54 19.18 16.51
CA ASP A 177 9.56 18.18 16.85
C ASP A 177 9.85 17.27 15.65
N TYR A 178 10.24 17.88 14.53
CA TYR A 178 10.23 17.24 13.21
C TYR A 178 11.07 15.98 13.12
N ASP A 179 12.26 15.93 13.70
CA ASP A 179 13.09 14.72 13.66
C ASP A 179 12.43 13.55 14.41
N ALA A 180 11.82 13.83 15.56
CA ALA A 180 11.12 12.83 16.35
C ALA A 180 9.86 12.32 15.65
N LEU A 181 9.06 13.25 15.10
CA LEU A 181 7.88 12.93 14.28
C LEU A 181 8.26 12.13 13.03
N ALA A 182 9.35 12.49 12.35
CA ALA A 182 9.81 11.80 11.15
C ALA A 182 10.29 10.38 11.49
N GLY A 183 10.95 10.21 12.64
CA GLY A 183 11.27 8.90 13.20
C GLY A 183 10.03 8.03 13.43
N ALA A 184 8.96 8.62 13.97
CA ALA A 184 7.68 7.93 14.13
C ALA A 184 6.96 7.66 12.81
N VAL A 185 7.04 8.54 11.80
CA VAL A 185 6.54 8.28 10.45
C VAL A 185 7.28 7.10 9.82
N ALA A 186 8.61 7.03 9.95
CA ALA A 186 9.40 5.91 9.44
C ALA A 186 9.02 4.60 10.14
N ALA A 187 8.88 4.61 11.47
CA ALA A 187 8.44 3.44 12.23
C ALA A 187 7.00 3.02 11.86
N GLY A 188 6.09 3.98 11.73
CA GLY A 188 4.71 3.78 11.32
C GLY A 188 4.60 3.14 9.94
N HIS A 189 5.30 3.71 8.97
CA HIS A 189 5.36 3.16 7.61
C HIS A 189 5.88 1.71 7.58
N VAL A 190 6.80 1.37 8.48
CA VAL A 190 7.31 0.00 8.61
C VAL A 190 6.27 -0.97 9.20
N ILE A 191 5.40 -0.54 10.11
CA ILE A 191 4.49 -1.45 10.81
C ILE A 191 3.04 -1.43 10.29
N GLU A 192 2.63 -0.43 9.50
CA GLU A 192 1.24 -0.24 9.05
C GLU A 192 0.73 -1.32 8.09
N CYS A 193 1.54 -1.79 7.13
CA CYS A 193 1.08 -2.71 6.08
C CYS A 193 1.09 -4.20 6.49
N GLY A 194 0.65 -4.49 7.72
CA GLY A 194 0.53 -5.85 8.26
C GLY A 194 1.89 -6.52 8.49
N THR A 195 2.12 -7.69 7.91
CA THR A 195 3.28 -8.55 8.23
C THR A 195 4.50 -8.34 7.34
N GLN A 196 4.58 -7.23 6.59
CA GLN A 196 5.64 -7.03 5.60
C GLN A 196 7.03 -6.89 6.24
N ALA A 197 7.15 -6.12 7.33
CA ALA A 197 8.40 -5.98 8.08
C ALA A 197 8.90 -7.28 8.73
N THR A 198 8.06 -8.30 8.82
CA THR A 198 8.39 -9.63 9.38
C THR A 198 8.52 -10.71 8.29
N GLY A 199 8.47 -10.35 7.01
CA GLY A 199 8.72 -11.27 5.89
C GLY A 199 7.60 -11.41 4.87
N GLY A 200 6.44 -10.80 5.11
CA GLY A 200 5.37 -10.74 4.11
C GLY A 200 5.81 -10.00 2.85
N ASN A 201 5.61 -10.60 1.68
CA ASN A 201 6.07 -10.07 0.38
C ASN A 201 7.58 -9.75 0.28
N TYR A 202 8.42 -10.41 1.08
CA TYR A 202 9.87 -10.18 1.04
C TYR A 202 10.55 -10.94 -0.11
N SER A 203 11.34 -10.24 -0.93
CA SER A 203 12.04 -10.80 -2.10
C SER A 203 12.95 -11.99 -1.82
N PHE A 204 13.57 -12.03 -0.64
CA PHE A 204 14.47 -13.12 -0.22
C PHE A 204 13.79 -14.06 0.78
N PHE A 205 12.50 -14.38 0.55
CA PHE A 205 11.68 -15.20 1.45
C PHE A 205 12.31 -16.55 1.81
N ALA A 206 13.09 -17.16 0.91
CA ALA A 206 13.76 -18.43 1.15
C ALA A 206 14.88 -18.34 2.22
N GLU A 207 15.34 -17.13 2.55
CA GLU A 207 16.30 -16.90 3.63
C GLU A 207 15.64 -16.79 5.01
N ILE A 208 14.31 -16.68 5.08
CA ILE A 208 13.59 -16.59 6.35
C ILE A 208 13.45 -18.00 6.93
N PRO A 209 13.98 -18.27 8.14
CA PRO A 209 13.87 -19.57 8.75
C PRO A 209 12.41 -19.95 9.00
N ALA A 210 12.01 -21.14 8.56
CA ALA A 210 10.71 -21.70 8.93
C ALA A 210 10.72 -22.08 10.41
N ILE A 211 9.67 -21.69 11.13
CA ILE A 211 9.44 -22.12 12.51
C ILE A 211 8.32 -23.18 12.49
N PRO A 212 8.58 -24.44 12.87
CA PRO A 212 7.55 -25.47 12.91
C PRO A 212 6.35 -25.03 13.76
N GLY A 213 5.16 -25.08 13.19
CA GLY A 213 3.93 -24.65 13.87
C GLY A 213 3.63 -23.15 13.82
N ALA A 214 4.54 -22.31 13.32
CA ALA A 214 4.34 -20.87 13.14
C ALA A 214 4.50 -20.50 11.66
N PHE A 215 3.55 -20.96 10.84
CA PHE A 215 3.60 -20.87 9.37
C PHE A 215 3.40 -19.46 8.82
N TYR A 216 2.75 -18.58 9.58
CA TYR A 216 2.50 -17.21 9.18
C TYR A 216 3.44 -16.24 9.92
N PRO A 217 3.98 -15.22 9.22
CA PRO A 217 4.70 -14.16 9.89
C PRO A 217 3.85 -13.48 10.99
N GLY A 218 4.48 -13.16 12.12
CA GLY A 218 3.87 -12.35 13.17
C GLY A 218 3.70 -10.89 12.73
N PHE A 219 2.84 -10.13 13.39
CA PHE A 219 2.75 -8.69 13.15
C PHE A 219 3.91 -7.95 13.85
N PRO A 220 4.41 -6.87 13.23
CA PRO A 220 5.52 -6.11 13.76
C PRO A 220 5.12 -5.19 14.92
N ILE A 221 6.11 -4.79 15.69
CA ILE A 221 6.06 -3.86 16.81
C ILE A 221 7.16 -2.82 16.60
N ALA A 222 6.84 -1.55 16.80
CA ALA A 222 7.81 -0.49 16.92
C ALA A 222 8.00 -0.13 18.39
N GLU A 223 9.25 -0.24 18.88
CA GLU A 223 9.68 0.33 20.15
C GLU A 223 10.30 1.71 19.87
N ILE A 224 9.50 2.76 20.00
CA ILE A 224 9.89 4.13 19.63
C ILE A 224 10.44 4.84 20.87
N ALA A 225 11.60 5.49 20.74
CA ALA A 225 12.21 6.31 21.79
C ALA A 225 11.78 7.77 21.67
N ALA A 226 12.03 8.56 22.72
CA ALA A 226 11.65 9.97 22.78
C ALA A 226 12.30 10.86 21.70
N ASP A 227 13.40 10.43 21.08
CA ASP A 227 14.07 11.12 19.97
C ASP A 227 13.57 10.68 18.58
N GLY A 228 12.55 9.83 18.52
CA GLY A 228 12.00 9.25 17.29
C GLY A 228 12.79 8.07 16.72
N SER A 229 13.98 7.76 17.25
CA SER A 229 14.65 6.51 16.88
C SER A 229 13.81 5.31 17.37
N SER A 230 13.87 4.20 16.65
CA SER A 230 13.01 3.05 16.95
C SER A 230 13.70 1.72 16.73
N VAL A 231 13.23 0.69 17.44
CA VAL A 231 13.56 -0.70 17.14
C VAL A 231 12.30 -1.40 16.63
N ILE A 232 12.38 -1.92 15.42
CA ILE A 232 11.34 -2.78 14.85
C ILE A 232 11.60 -4.21 15.32
N THR A 233 10.58 -4.85 15.86
CA THR A 233 10.61 -6.21 16.41
C THR A 233 9.28 -6.93 16.18
N LYS A 234 9.15 -8.16 16.66
CA LYS A 234 7.89 -8.92 16.71
C LYS A 234 7.80 -9.73 18.00
N HIS A 235 6.61 -10.24 18.31
CA HIS A 235 6.44 -11.16 19.44
C HIS A 235 7.26 -12.45 19.24
N ALA A 236 7.85 -12.94 20.34
CA ALA A 236 8.61 -14.17 20.33
C ALA A 236 7.73 -15.38 19.96
N GLY A 237 8.31 -16.38 19.30
CA GLY A 237 7.60 -17.61 18.89
C GLY A 237 6.65 -17.46 17.69
N THR A 238 6.47 -16.25 17.15
CA THR A 238 5.75 -16.02 15.90
C THR A 238 6.64 -16.28 14.68
N GLY A 239 6.02 -16.66 13.55
CA GLY A 239 6.71 -16.91 12.29
C GLY A 239 7.34 -15.66 11.70
N GLY A 240 8.08 -15.82 10.60
CA GLY A 240 8.76 -14.72 9.93
C GLY A 240 10.05 -14.28 10.64
N GLN A 241 10.66 -13.20 10.16
CA GLN A 241 11.87 -12.63 10.73
C GLN A 241 11.90 -11.12 10.53
N VAL A 242 12.30 -10.37 11.56
CA VAL A 242 12.63 -8.95 11.42
C VAL A 242 14.14 -8.81 11.23
N ARG A 243 14.55 -8.25 10.09
CA ARG A 243 15.95 -8.01 9.74
C ARG A 243 16.08 -6.79 8.86
N VAL A 244 17.30 -6.27 8.67
CA VAL A 244 17.52 -5.04 7.89
C VAL A 244 16.82 -5.14 6.53
N GLY A 245 16.94 -6.28 5.84
CA GLY A 245 16.30 -6.48 4.55
C GLY A 245 14.77 -6.39 4.55
N THR A 246 14.06 -6.93 5.56
CA THR A 246 12.59 -6.85 5.61
C THR A 246 12.11 -5.45 5.94
N VAL A 247 12.85 -4.73 6.79
CA VAL A 247 12.59 -3.32 7.09
C VAL A 247 12.88 -2.43 5.88
N THR A 248 13.98 -2.65 5.17
CA THR A 248 14.29 -1.94 3.91
C THR A 248 13.21 -2.16 2.86
N ALA A 249 12.73 -3.41 2.71
CA ALA A 249 11.67 -3.73 1.77
C ALA A 249 10.42 -2.89 2.02
N GLN A 250 9.98 -2.79 3.29
CA GLN A 250 8.82 -1.99 3.65
C GLN A 250 9.07 -0.47 3.50
N LEU A 251 10.25 0.04 3.88
CA LEU A 251 10.60 1.46 3.68
C LEU A 251 10.64 1.89 2.20
N LEU A 252 10.79 0.94 1.28
CA LEU A 252 10.77 1.16 -0.16
C LEU A 252 9.38 0.96 -0.79
N TYR A 253 8.36 0.62 -0.01
CA TYR A 253 7.00 0.38 -0.50
C TYR A 253 6.22 1.70 -0.60
N GLU A 254 5.60 1.98 -1.75
CA GLU A 254 4.72 3.15 -1.97
C GLU A 254 5.33 4.55 -1.69
N ILE A 255 6.66 4.63 -1.69
CA ILE A 255 7.40 5.90 -1.59
C ILE A 255 7.56 6.56 -2.96
N THR A 256 7.43 7.88 -2.99
CA THR A 256 7.66 8.67 -4.21
C THR A 256 9.15 8.94 -4.40
N GLY A 257 9.83 9.50 -3.40
CA GLY A 257 11.25 9.84 -3.49
C GLY A 257 11.89 10.07 -2.13
N ALA A 258 12.98 10.84 -2.09
CA ALA A 258 13.73 11.12 -0.85
C ALA A 258 12.90 11.89 0.20
N ARG A 259 11.96 12.73 -0.23
CA ARG A 259 10.97 13.37 0.64
C ARG A 259 9.67 12.57 0.60
N TYR A 260 9.32 11.98 1.73
CA TYR A 260 8.04 11.31 1.94
C TYR A 260 7.13 12.23 2.76
N ALA A 261 6.14 12.80 2.09
CA ALA A 261 5.21 13.74 2.71
C ALA A 261 4.19 13.04 3.60
N ASN A 262 4.06 13.57 4.81
CA ASN A 262 3.00 13.25 5.75
C ASN A 262 2.43 14.58 6.32
N PRO A 263 1.12 14.68 6.62
CA PRO A 263 0.52 15.89 7.21
C PRO A 263 1.19 16.35 8.51
N ASP A 264 1.83 15.43 9.23
CA ASP A 264 2.50 15.73 10.50
C ASP A 264 3.93 16.25 10.30
N VAL A 265 4.64 15.76 9.28
CA VAL A 265 6.05 16.05 9.00
C VAL A 265 6.45 15.52 7.61
N THR A 266 7.42 16.12 6.94
CA THR A 266 8.04 15.51 5.77
C THR A 266 9.25 14.67 6.19
N LEU A 267 9.20 13.35 5.99
CA LEU A 267 10.31 12.44 6.28
C LEU A 267 11.38 12.49 5.16
N ARG A 268 12.65 12.65 5.54
CA ARG A 268 13.81 12.45 4.65
C ARG A 268 14.24 10.99 4.66
N VAL A 269 13.72 10.20 3.72
CA VAL A 269 14.01 8.76 3.58
C VAL A 269 15.51 8.51 3.35
N ASP A 270 16.18 9.44 2.68
CA ASP A 270 17.62 9.38 2.42
C ASP A 270 18.49 9.61 3.68
N SER A 271 17.93 10.08 4.79
CA SER A 271 18.64 10.22 6.08
C SER A 271 18.70 8.92 6.89
N LEU A 272 17.79 7.97 6.62
CA LEU A 272 17.57 6.77 7.43
C LEU A 272 18.81 5.88 7.50
N GLN A 273 19.14 5.42 8.71
CA GLN A 273 20.17 4.42 8.97
C GLN A 273 19.56 3.19 9.64
N LEU A 274 19.91 2.01 9.13
CA LEU A 274 19.44 0.72 9.65
C LEU A 274 20.60 -0.08 10.25
N SER A 275 20.37 -0.68 11.41
CA SER A 275 21.34 -1.60 12.05
C SER A 275 20.64 -2.75 12.76
N GLU A 276 21.26 -3.92 12.79
CA GLU A 276 20.75 -5.06 13.57
C GLU A 276 21.16 -4.90 15.04
N GLU A 277 20.20 -5.09 15.96
CA GLU A 277 20.43 -5.04 17.42
C GLU A 277 20.18 -6.38 18.11
N GLY A 278 20.08 -7.45 17.34
CA GLY A 278 19.85 -8.80 17.82
C GLY A 278 18.91 -9.58 16.91
N THR A 279 18.49 -10.75 17.38
CA THR A 279 17.50 -11.57 16.68
C THR A 279 16.16 -10.85 16.63
N ASP A 280 15.57 -10.74 15.44
CA ASP A 280 14.29 -10.06 15.22
C ASP A 280 14.26 -8.59 15.67
N ARG A 281 15.41 -7.89 15.63
CA ARG A 281 15.51 -6.50 16.08
C ARG A 281 16.33 -5.63 15.13
N VAL A 282 15.69 -4.62 14.56
CA VAL A 282 16.32 -3.66 13.64
C VAL A 282 16.09 -2.26 14.15
N ARG A 283 17.18 -1.53 14.40
CA ARG A 283 17.13 -0.13 14.77
C ARG A 283 17.08 0.77 13.54
N ILE A 284 16.15 1.73 13.56
CA ILE A 284 16.03 2.87 12.65
C ILE A 284 16.54 4.11 13.39
N SER A 285 17.50 4.83 12.81
CA SER A 285 18.09 6.02 13.42
C SER A 285 18.60 7.02 12.38
N GLY A 286 19.09 8.18 12.84
CA GLY A 286 19.59 9.25 11.96
C GLY A 286 18.48 9.94 11.16
N VAL A 287 17.22 9.82 11.60
CA VAL A 287 16.06 10.31 10.88
C VAL A 287 15.98 11.82 10.95
N THR A 288 15.84 12.48 9.79
CA THR A 288 15.62 13.92 9.68
C THR A 288 14.19 14.21 9.22
N GLY A 289 13.54 15.14 9.89
CA GLY A 289 12.24 15.68 9.52
C GLY A 289 12.34 17.11 8.99
N GLU A 290 11.44 17.44 8.08
CA GLU A 290 11.21 18.81 7.60
C GLU A 290 9.74 19.18 7.84
N ALA A 291 9.41 20.47 7.80
CA ALA A 291 8.03 20.91 7.97
C ALA A 291 7.07 20.19 7.00
N PRO A 292 5.81 19.91 7.41
CA PRO A 292 4.84 19.23 6.56
C PRO A 292 4.50 20.04 5.31
N PRO A 293 3.96 19.41 4.25
CA PRO A 293 3.51 20.12 3.06
C PRO A 293 2.33 21.04 3.37
N PRO A 294 2.15 22.15 2.62
CA PRO A 294 1.01 23.06 2.80
C PRO A 294 -0.33 22.47 2.35
N THR A 295 -0.31 21.34 1.64
CA THR A 295 -1.50 20.69 1.09
C THR A 295 -1.66 19.27 1.60
N LEU A 296 -2.91 18.82 1.72
CA LEU A 296 -3.27 17.45 2.04
C LEU A 296 -3.68 16.71 0.77
N LYS A 297 -3.22 15.45 0.64
CA LYS A 297 -3.76 14.53 -0.37
C LYS A 297 -5.24 14.30 -0.08
N VAL A 298 -6.06 14.23 -1.11
CA VAL A 298 -7.47 13.87 -1.04
C VAL A 298 -7.72 12.64 -1.90
N SER A 299 -8.33 11.62 -1.32
CA SER A 299 -8.77 10.42 -2.01
C SER A 299 -10.12 10.67 -2.67
N CYS A 300 -10.15 10.97 -3.97
CA CYS A 300 -11.39 11.14 -4.73
C CYS A 300 -11.77 9.82 -5.41
N ASN A 301 -12.91 9.24 -5.03
CA ASN A 301 -13.43 8.00 -5.58
C ASN A 301 -14.73 8.29 -6.35
N SER A 302 -14.80 7.77 -7.57
CA SER A 302 -15.97 7.89 -8.44
C SER A 302 -16.35 6.52 -9.01
N ILE A 303 -17.56 6.42 -9.57
CA ILE A 303 -17.96 5.28 -10.39
C ILE A 303 -17.55 5.58 -11.83
N GLY A 304 -16.70 4.74 -12.43
CA GLY A 304 -16.22 4.90 -13.80
C GLY A 304 -17.17 4.35 -14.88
N GLY A 305 -18.25 3.69 -14.47
CA GLY A 305 -19.16 2.96 -15.35
C GLY A 305 -19.09 1.46 -15.09
N PHE A 306 -19.19 0.67 -16.16
CA PHE A 306 -19.20 -0.78 -16.12
C PHE A 306 -17.98 -1.34 -16.86
N ARG A 307 -17.44 -2.44 -16.35
CA ARG A 307 -16.31 -3.17 -16.92
C ARG A 307 -16.65 -4.64 -17.05
N ASN A 308 -16.20 -5.28 -18.12
CA ASN A 308 -16.17 -6.74 -18.22
C ASN A 308 -14.82 -7.21 -18.76
N ALA A 309 -14.49 -8.48 -18.55
CA ALA A 309 -13.25 -9.05 -19.04
C ALA A 309 -13.44 -10.50 -19.49
N ALA A 310 -12.73 -10.87 -20.55
CA ALA A 310 -12.63 -12.24 -21.04
C ALA A 310 -11.14 -12.62 -21.17
N THR A 311 -10.80 -13.85 -20.79
CA THR A 311 -9.45 -14.39 -20.99
C THR A 311 -9.54 -15.64 -21.84
N PHE A 312 -8.90 -15.59 -23.00
CA PHE A 312 -8.80 -16.68 -23.97
C PHE A 312 -7.44 -17.35 -23.82
N VAL A 313 -7.43 -18.67 -23.66
CA VAL A 313 -6.20 -19.46 -23.55
C VAL A 313 -5.79 -19.91 -24.95
N LEU A 314 -4.60 -19.51 -25.39
CA LEU A 314 -4.08 -19.81 -26.71
C LEU A 314 -2.99 -20.88 -26.59
N THR A 315 -3.31 -22.12 -26.89
CA THR A 315 -2.39 -23.26 -26.69
C THR A 315 -1.63 -23.62 -27.97
N GLY A 316 -0.33 -23.86 -27.88
CA GLY A 316 0.50 -24.45 -28.92
C GLY A 316 1.01 -23.44 -29.97
N LEU A 317 1.02 -23.86 -31.25
CA LEU A 317 1.59 -23.05 -32.34
C LEU A 317 0.70 -21.85 -32.71
N ASP A 318 1.29 -20.90 -33.44
CA ASP A 318 0.59 -19.79 -34.10
C ASP A 318 -0.17 -18.86 -33.13
N ILE A 319 0.37 -18.65 -31.92
CA ILE A 319 -0.24 -17.84 -30.86
C ILE A 319 -0.70 -16.47 -31.36
N GLU A 320 0.15 -15.76 -32.12
CA GLU A 320 -0.17 -14.44 -32.66
C GLU A 320 -1.30 -14.49 -33.69
N ALA A 321 -1.32 -15.52 -34.55
CA ALA A 321 -2.38 -15.68 -35.53
C ALA A 321 -3.72 -16.05 -34.85
N LYS A 322 -3.69 -16.91 -33.83
CA LYS A 322 -4.86 -17.23 -32.99
C LYS A 322 -5.38 -15.98 -32.27
N ALA A 323 -4.48 -15.18 -31.71
CA ALA A 323 -4.83 -13.93 -31.06
C ALA A 323 -5.46 -12.93 -32.04
N GLN A 324 -4.89 -12.77 -33.24
CA GLN A 324 -5.48 -11.92 -34.27
C GLN A 324 -6.86 -12.42 -34.71
N LEU A 325 -7.02 -13.73 -34.92
CA LEU A 325 -8.29 -14.34 -35.31
C LEU A 325 -9.39 -14.06 -34.29
N VAL A 326 -9.17 -14.37 -33.01
CA VAL A 326 -10.19 -14.17 -31.97
C VAL A 326 -10.49 -12.69 -31.74
N ARG A 327 -9.49 -11.80 -31.87
CA ARG A 327 -9.70 -10.33 -31.81
C ARG A 327 -10.65 -9.88 -32.92
N SER A 328 -10.36 -10.24 -34.17
CA SER A 328 -11.18 -9.87 -35.31
C SER A 328 -12.59 -10.45 -35.23
N GLN A 329 -12.73 -11.71 -34.81
CA GLN A 329 -14.03 -12.36 -34.66
C GLN A 329 -14.85 -11.77 -33.52
N LEU A 330 -14.25 -11.48 -32.36
CA LEU A 330 -14.94 -10.85 -31.25
C LEU A 330 -15.42 -9.45 -31.64
N GLU A 331 -14.54 -8.61 -32.19
CA GLU A 331 -14.91 -7.25 -32.60
C GLU A 331 -16.00 -7.23 -33.68
N ALA A 332 -15.99 -8.19 -34.62
CA ALA A 332 -17.06 -8.34 -35.61
C ALA A 332 -18.40 -8.79 -35.02
N GLY A 333 -18.37 -9.53 -33.91
CA GLY A 333 -19.58 -9.96 -33.17
C GLY A 333 -20.20 -8.86 -32.30
N LEU A 334 -19.49 -7.77 -32.04
CA LEU A 334 -20.01 -6.63 -31.27
C LEU A 334 -20.90 -5.75 -32.16
N LYS A 335 -22.18 -5.59 -31.78
CA LYS A 335 -23.11 -4.69 -32.49
C LYS A 335 -22.70 -3.22 -32.40
N THR A 336 -22.17 -2.84 -31.25
CA THR A 336 -21.64 -1.51 -30.93
C THR A 336 -20.34 -1.72 -30.17
N ARG A 337 -19.28 -1.00 -30.55
CA ARG A 337 -18.00 -1.04 -29.86
C ARG A 337 -18.13 -0.28 -28.52
N PRO A 338 -17.77 -0.89 -27.37
CA PRO A 338 -17.68 -0.19 -26.10
C PRO A 338 -16.72 1.01 -26.17
N ALA A 339 -16.88 1.97 -25.26
CA ALA A 339 -16.04 3.16 -25.16
C ALA A 339 -14.55 2.81 -25.07
N GLU A 340 -14.19 1.77 -24.32
CA GLU A 340 -12.85 1.21 -24.26
C GLU A 340 -12.87 -0.30 -24.50
N LEU A 341 -11.92 -0.78 -25.29
CA LEU A 341 -11.71 -2.19 -25.59
C LEU A 341 -10.20 -2.43 -25.74
N GLU A 342 -9.62 -3.06 -24.73
CA GLU A 342 -8.17 -3.24 -24.57
C GLU A 342 -7.80 -4.72 -24.62
N TRP A 343 -6.78 -5.04 -25.41
CA TRP A 343 -6.27 -6.40 -25.56
C TRP A 343 -4.84 -6.51 -25.04
N THR A 344 -4.60 -7.47 -24.15
CA THR A 344 -3.25 -7.80 -23.66
C THR A 344 -2.96 -9.26 -23.94
N LEU A 345 -1.86 -9.55 -24.64
CA LEU A 345 -1.39 -10.93 -24.88
C LEU A 345 -0.20 -11.21 -23.95
N ALA A 346 -0.40 -12.06 -22.95
CA ALA A 346 0.65 -12.57 -22.08
C ALA A 346 1.24 -13.86 -22.69
N ARG A 347 2.50 -13.78 -23.14
CA ARG A 347 3.27 -14.89 -23.70
C ARG A 347 3.84 -15.77 -22.60
N THR A 348 2.99 -16.60 -22.01
CA THR A 348 3.33 -17.62 -21.02
C THR A 348 3.72 -18.95 -21.66
N ASP A 349 3.58 -19.07 -22.98
CA ASP A 349 3.94 -20.23 -23.76
C ASP A 349 5.46 -20.41 -23.87
N HIS A 350 5.90 -21.66 -23.72
CA HIS A 350 7.27 -22.11 -23.87
C HIS A 350 7.40 -23.12 -25.02
N PRO A 351 8.47 -23.05 -25.83
CA PRO A 351 8.75 -24.08 -26.83
C PRO A 351 8.92 -25.47 -26.17
N ASP A 352 8.33 -26.51 -26.78
CA ASP A 352 8.41 -27.92 -26.32
C ASP A 352 7.99 -28.13 -24.85
N ALA A 353 6.93 -27.42 -24.44
CA ALA A 353 6.40 -27.53 -23.08
C ALA A 353 5.90 -28.94 -22.76
N ASP A 354 6.22 -29.41 -21.57
CA ASP A 354 5.82 -30.71 -21.01
C ASP A 354 4.37 -30.73 -20.49
N THR A 355 3.73 -29.56 -20.43
CA THR A 355 2.34 -29.38 -20.01
C THR A 355 1.57 -28.43 -20.94
N GLU A 356 0.25 -28.60 -21.00
CA GLU A 356 -0.62 -27.75 -21.81
C GLU A 356 -0.60 -26.28 -21.35
N GLU A 357 -0.56 -26.03 -20.05
CA GLU A 357 -0.50 -24.68 -19.48
C GLU A 357 0.80 -23.97 -19.87
N ALA A 358 1.95 -24.64 -19.78
CA ALA A 358 3.23 -24.11 -20.25
C ALA A 358 3.32 -24.03 -21.79
N ALA A 359 2.45 -24.72 -22.53
CA ALA A 359 2.29 -24.56 -23.97
C ALA A 359 1.32 -23.42 -24.33
N SER A 360 0.77 -22.70 -23.35
CA SER A 360 -0.32 -21.74 -23.56
C SER A 360 0.05 -20.31 -23.25
N ALA A 361 -0.45 -19.39 -24.07
CA ALA A 361 -0.49 -17.95 -23.82
C ALA A 361 -1.87 -17.52 -23.31
N LEU A 362 -1.95 -16.38 -22.61
CA LEU A 362 -3.23 -15.79 -22.18
C LEU A 362 -3.51 -14.51 -22.95
N LEU A 363 -4.64 -14.46 -23.65
CA LEU A 363 -5.13 -13.25 -24.29
C LEU A 363 -6.29 -12.67 -23.47
N HIS A 364 -6.05 -11.52 -22.87
CA HIS A 364 -7.04 -10.80 -22.08
C HIS A 364 -7.71 -9.72 -22.93
N CYS A 365 -9.04 -9.63 -22.85
CA CYS A 365 -9.84 -8.53 -23.37
C CYS A 365 -10.53 -7.86 -22.19
N VAL A 366 -10.27 -6.58 -21.97
CA VAL A 366 -10.98 -5.76 -20.97
C VAL A 366 -11.80 -4.72 -21.72
N VAL A 367 -13.09 -4.62 -21.40
CA VAL A 367 -13.99 -3.61 -21.96
C VAL A 367 -14.53 -2.71 -20.85
N ARG A 368 -14.65 -1.41 -21.12
CA ARG A 368 -15.25 -0.43 -20.20
C ARG A 368 -16.24 0.46 -20.95
N ASP A 369 -17.38 0.72 -20.34
CA ASP A 369 -18.41 1.61 -20.89
C ASP A 369 -19.33 2.18 -19.80
N PRO A 370 -19.79 3.44 -19.91
CA PRO A 370 -20.86 3.96 -19.06
C PRO A 370 -22.19 3.19 -19.18
N ASP A 371 -22.49 2.57 -20.33
CA ASP A 371 -23.68 1.75 -20.56
C ASP A 371 -23.44 0.27 -20.18
N PRO A 372 -24.14 -0.26 -19.15
CA PRO A 372 -23.97 -1.65 -18.73
C PRO A 372 -24.33 -2.67 -19.82
N ASN A 373 -25.17 -2.30 -20.78
CA ASN A 373 -25.61 -3.21 -21.84
C ASN A 373 -24.48 -3.53 -22.83
N LEU A 374 -23.56 -2.59 -23.05
CA LEU A 374 -22.45 -2.73 -24.01
C LEU A 374 -21.33 -3.63 -23.50
N VAL A 375 -21.13 -3.70 -22.17
CA VAL A 375 -20.15 -4.58 -21.53
C VAL A 375 -20.76 -5.81 -20.87
N GLY A 376 -22.09 -5.89 -20.77
CA GLY A 376 -22.80 -7.01 -20.17
C GLY A 376 -22.97 -8.20 -21.11
N ARG A 377 -24.19 -8.72 -21.20
CA ARG A 377 -24.52 -9.94 -21.97
C ARG A 377 -24.08 -9.86 -23.43
N GLN A 378 -24.12 -8.69 -24.07
CA GLN A 378 -23.69 -8.55 -25.47
C GLN A 378 -22.23 -8.94 -25.67
N PHE A 379 -21.32 -8.39 -24.86
CA PHE A 379 -19.90 -8.72 -24.89
C PHE A 379 -19.66 -10.20 -24.56
N SER A 380 -20.29 -10.67 -23.47
CA SER A 380 -20.17 -12.05 -23.02
C SER A 380 -20.66 -13.06 -24.06
N SER A 381 -21.81 -12.81 -24.70
CA SER A 381 -22.33 -13.66 -25.78
C SER A 381 -21.42 -13.68 -27.00
N ALA A 382 -20.89 -12.51 -27.42
CA ALA A 382 -19.95 -12.44 -28.52
C ALA A 382 -18.70 -13.31 -28.26
N GLY A 383 -18.21 -13.38 -27.02
CA GLY A 383 -17.10 -14.27 -26.65
C GLY A 383 -17.47 -15.76 -26.65
N VAL A 384 -18.65 -16.11 -26.14
CA VAL A 384 -19.13 -17.52 -26.08
C VAL A 384 -19.36 -18.10 -27.46
N GLU A 385 -19.94 -17.32 -28.38
CA GLU A 385 -20.25 -17.79 -29.74
C GLU A 385 -18.99 -18.24 -30.50
N LEU A 386 -17.80 -17.78 -30.09
CA LEU A 386 -16.52 -18.17 -30.65
C LEU A 386 -16.05 -19.56 -30.21
N ALA A 387 -16.59 -20.12 -29.13
CA ALA A 387 -16.07 -21.33 -28.50
C ALA A 387 -15.96 -22.55 -29.45
N LEU A 388 -16.87 -22.65 -30.43
CA LEU A 388 -16.88 -23.72 -31.43
C LEU A 388 -16.58 -23.23 -32.85
N ALA A 389 -16.25 -21.94 -33.04
CA ALA A 389 -16.17 -21.28 -34.35
C ALA A 389 -14.87 -20.47 -34.57
N SER A 390 -13.91 -20.60 -33.66
CA SER A 390 -12.68 -19.78 -33.63
C SER A 390 -11.42 -20.64 -33.81
N TYR A 391 -10.36 -20.33 -33.07
CA TYR A 391 -9.07 -21.01 -33.14
C TYR A 391 -9.12 -22.45 -32.62
N PRO A 392 -8.23 -23.34 -33.11
CA PRO A 392 -8.14 -24.70 -32.60
C PRO A 392 -7.62 -24.69 -31.16
N GLY A 393 -8.28 -25.46 -30.29
CA GLY A 393 -7.94 -25.56 -28.86
C GLY A 393 -8.58 -24.46 -27.99
N PHE A 394 -9.68 -23.85 -28.42
CA PHE A 394 -10.37 -22.81 -27.65
C PHE A 394 -10.70 -23.24 -26.22
N THR A 395 -10.24 -22.48 -25.23
CA THR A 395 -10.70 -22.56 -23.85
C THR A 395 -10.56 -21.21 -23.14
N THR A 396 -11.30 -21.01 -22.06
CA THR A 396 -11.30 -19.78 -21.25
C THR A 396 -11.07 -20.11 -19.79
N THR A 397 -10.56 -19.15 -19.02
CA THR A 397 -10.25 -19.34 -17.59
C THR A 397 -11.49 -19.25 -16.69
N ALA A 398 -12.59 -18.70 -17.20
CA ALA A 398 -13.84 -18.53 -16.47
C ALA A 398 -15.05 -18.53 -17.44
N PRO A 399 -16.26 -18.86 -16.94
CA PRO A 399 -17.49 -18.62 -17.69
C PRO A 399 -17.75 -17.11 -17.86
N PRO A 400 -18.59 -16.72 -18.83
CA PRO A 400 -18.90 -15.31 -19.06
C PRO A 400 -19.60 -14.68 -17.86
N GLY A 401 -19.15 -13.49 -17.47
CA GLY A 401 -19.75 -12.71 -16.39
C GLY A 401 -20.62 -11.55 -16.89
N ASP A 402 -21.36 -10.95 -15.98
CA ASP A 402 -22.01 -9.65 -16.21
C ASP A 402 -21.01 -8.51 -16.06
N GLY A 403 -21.30 -7.38 -16.73
CA GLY A 403 -20.57 -6.14 -16.52
C GLY A 403 -20.62 -5.70 -15.05
N GLN A 404 -19.46 -5.41 -14.47
CA GLN A 404 -19.30 -5.01 -13.09
C GLN A 404 -19.04 -3.51 -13.00
N ILE A 405 -19.65 -2.85 -12.01
CA ILE A 405 -19.31 -1.46 -11.70
C ILE A 405 -17.85 -1.41 -11.27
N TYR A 406 -17.05 -0.54 -11.90
CA TYR A 406 -15.68 -0.29 -11.50
C TYR A 406 -15.52 1.12 -10.91
N GLY A 407 -14.54 1.22 -10.01
CA GLY A 407 -14.16 2.46 -9.37
C GLY A 407 -13.11 3.23 -10.14
N VAL A 408 -13.12 4.53 -9.99
CA VAL A 408 -12.06 5.43 -10.45
C VAL A 408 -11.49 6.12 -9.23
N PHE A 409 -10.17 6.05 -9.07
CA PHE A 409 -9.45 6.78 -8.05
C PHE A 409 -8.65 7.91 -8.70
N VAL A 410 -8.85 9.13 -8.22
CA VAL A 410 -8.06 10.29 -8.63
C VAL A 410 -7.50 10.96 -7.37
N PRO A 411 -6.17 11.15 -7.26
CA PRO A 411 -5.63 11.94 -6.17
C PRO A 411 -5.94 13.43 -6.40
N GLY A 412 -6.59 14.05 -5.43
CA GLY A 412 -6.71 15.51 -5.32
C GLY A 412 -5.73 16.08 -4.29
N TYR A 413 -5.56 17.40 -4.27
CA TYR A 413 -4.78 18.11 -3.26
C TYR A 413 -5.49 19.40 -2.88
N VAL A 414 -5.62 19.66 -1.58
CA VAL A 414 -6.32 20.83 -1.02
C VAL A 414 -5.40 21.49 0.02
N ASP A 415 -5.46 22.81 0.15
CA ASP A 415 -4.76 23.53 1.21
C ASP A 415 -5.17 23.00 2.59
N ALA A 416 -4.20 22.69 3.45
CA ALA A 416 -4.46 22.12 4.77
C ALA A 416 -5.37 23.01 5.63
N ALA A 417 -5.35 24.33 5.43
CA ALA A 417 -6.21 25.28 6.15
C ALA A 417 -7.68 25.21 5.72
N GLU A 418 -7.99 24.64 4.56
CA GLU A 418 -9.37 24.47 4.08
C GLU A 418 -10.00 23.13 4.52
N VAL A 419 -9.21 22.23 5.12
CA VAL A 419 -9.66 20.92 5.55
C VAL A 419 -9.95 20.93 7.06
N PRO A 420 -11.18 20.66 7.50
CA PRO A 420 -11.46 20.49 8.92
C PRO A 420 -10.69 19.30 9.51
N HIS A 421 -10.13 19.49 10.70
CA HIS A 421 -9.56 18.40 11.49
C HIS A 421 -10.13 18.52 12.90
N ILE A 422 -10.95 17.57 13.32
CA ILE A 422 -11.75 17.67 14.55
C ILE A 422 -11.54 16.41 15.38
N ALA A 423 -11.06 16.58 16.60
CA ALA A 423 -11.07 15.56 17.64
C ALA A 423 -12.40 15.62 18.40
N VAL A 424 -13.04 14.47 18.60
CA VAL A 424 -14.27 14.33 19.36
C VAL A 424 -14.02 13.37 20.51
N HIS A 425 -14.07 13.90 21.74
CA HIS A 425 -13.77 13.17 22.96
C HIS A 425 -14.90 12.22 23.36
N ALA A 426 -14.65 11.35 24.34
CA ALA A 426 -15.62 10.39 24.84
C ALA A 426 -16.88 11.05 25.45
N ASP A 427 -16.73 12.24 26.03
CA ASP A 427 -17.82 13.03 26.59
C ASP A 427 -18.59 13.88 25.55
N GLY A 428 -18.17 13.81 24.27
CA GLY A 428 -18.75 14.59 23.18
C GLY A 428 -18.11 15.97 22.97
N THR A 429 -17.09 16.34 23.74
CA THR A 429 -16.32 17.58 23.53
C THR A 429 -15.67 17.55 22.14
N ARG A 430 -15.75 18.67 21.43
CA ARG A 430 -15.22 18.81 20.06
C ARG A 430 -14.11 19.83 20.04
N VAL A 431 -12.92 19.42 19.60
CA VAL A 431 -11.73 20.27 19.51
C VAL A 431 -11.29 20.37 18.06
N GLY A 432 -11.20 21.59 17.54
CA GLY A 432 -10.62 21.84 16.23
C GLY A 432 -9.10 21.81 16.32
N ILE A 433 -8.47 21.01 15.48
CA ILE A 433 -7.02 20.91 15.35
C ILE A 433 -6.57 21.91 14.29
N ALA A 434 -5.73 22.86 14.69
CA ALA A 434 -5.17 23.82 13.75
C ALA A 434 -4.23 23.12 12.74
N PRO A 435 -4.22 23.56 11.47
CA PRO A 435 -3.20 23.11 10.53
C PRO A 435 -1.80 23.53 11.01
N ALA A 436 -0.76 22.90 10.46
CA ALA A 436 0.61 23.25 10.79
C ALA A 436 0.88 24.75 10.51
N ALA A 437 1.41 25.45 11.50
CA ALA A 437 1.75 26.87 11.37
C ALA A 437 2.94 27.10 10.43
N GLU A 438 3.85 26.12 10.36
CA GLU A 438 5.01 26.11 9.48
C GLU A 438 4.85 24.97 8.48
N THR A 439 4.98 25.30 7.20
CA THR A 439 4.85 24.35 6.09
C THR A 439 5.98 24.54 5.09
N LEU A 440 6.43 23.46 4.47
CA LEU A 440 7.43 23.50 3.41
C LEU A 440 6.88 22.83 2.15
N ALA A 441 6.80 23.58 1.05
CA ALA A 441 6.45 22.99 -0.23
C ALA A 441 7.50 21.95 -0.64
N LEU A 442 7.04 20.77 -1.07
CA LEU A 442 7.93 19.70 -1.51
C LEU A 442 8.71 20.15 -2.75
N ALA A 443 10.01 20.39 -2.58
CA ALA A 443 10.94 20.58 -3.67
C ALA A 443 11.71 19.28 -3.95
N PRO A 444 12.17 19.05 -5.19
CA PRO A 444 13.14 17.99 -5.46
C PRO A 444 14.37 18.11 -4.54
N VAL A 445 14.87 16.98 -4.05
CA VAL A 445 16.17 16.92 -3.38
C VAL A 445 17.24 16.81 -4.48
N SER A 446 18.40 17.44 -4.28
CA SER A 446 19.55 17.21 -5.16
C SER A 446 19.94 15.74 -5.15
N ASP A 447 20.21 15.17 -6.31
CA ASP A 447 20.69 13.79 -6.39
C ASP A 447 21.99 13.64 -5.60
N PRO A 448 22.14 12.58 -4.79
CA PRO A 448 23.39 12.30 -4.11
C PRO A 448 24.49 11.95 -5.12
N GLU A 449 25.74 12.20 -4.76
CA GLU A 449 26.87 11.80 -5.58
C GLU A 449 26.88 10.27 -5.76
N LEU A 450 27.15 9.83 -6.99
CA LEU A 450 27.31 8.42 -7.27
C LEU A 450 28.56 7.89 -6.57
N PRO A 451 28.51 6.67 -6.00
CA PRO A 451 29.70 6.05 -5.44
C PRO A 451 30.70 5.74 -6.56
N GLU A 452 31.98 5.56 -6.22
CA GLU A 452 32.98 5.16 -7.22
C GLU A 452 32.55 3.86 -7.94
N PRO A 453 32.66 3.78 -9.28
CA PRO A 453 32.30 2.56 -10.00
C PRO A 453 33.23 1.40 -9.65
N LEU A 454 32.77 0.17 -9.83
CA LEU A 454 33.65 -1.00 -9.72
C LEU A 454 34.63 -1.06 -10.92
N PRO A 455 35.85 -1.61 -10.72
CA PRO A 455 36.74 -1.92 -11.84
C PRO A 455 36.08 -2.87 -12.84
N ALA A 456 36.46 -2.77 -14.12
CA ALA A 456 36.02 -3.73 -15.11
C ALA A 456 36.55 -5.14 -14.78
N GLY A 457 35.71 -6.15 -14.94
CA GLY A 457 36.01 -7.55 -14.62
C GLY A 457 35.13 -8.52 -15.40
N ALA A 458 35.29 -9.82 -15.13
CA ALA A 458 34.45 -10.86 -15.72
C ALA A 458 33.00 -10.71 -15.25
N THR A 459 32.06 -10.83 -16.18
CA THR A 459 30.62 -10.79 -15.91
C THR A 459 29.98 -12.12 -16.28
N ARG A 460 28.91 -12.44 -15.57
CA ARG A 460 28.05 -13.59 -15.85
C ARG A 460 26.62 -13.11 -16.09
N ARG A 461 26.00 -13.62 -17.16
CA ARG A 461 24.58 -13.38 -17.43
C ARG A 461 23.74 -14.07 -16.37
N ALA A 462 23.06 -13.30 -15.52
CA ALA A 462 22.22 -13.82 -14.45
C ALA A 462 21.03 -12.89 -14.16
N PRO A 463 19.94 -13.38 -13.55
CA PRO A 463 18.85 -12.53 -13.08
C PRO A 463 19.33 -11.46 -12.08
N LEU A 464 18.83 -10.23 -12.19
CA LEU A 464 19.09 -9.17 -11.21
C LEU A 464 18.76 -9.62 -9.77
N GLY A 465 17.70 -10.43 -9.63
CA GLY A 465 17.22 -11.00 -8.38
C GLY A 465 18.22 -11.89 -7.64
N THR A 466 19.31 -12.31 -8.29
CA THR A 466 20.41 -13.06 -7.65
C THR A 466 21.13 -12.21 -6.59
N ILE A 467 21.20 -10.89 -6.78
CA ILE A 467 21.90 -9.99 -5.85
C ILE A 467 21.00 -8.89 -5.27
N ALA A 468 19.87 -8.59 -5.92
CA ALA A 468 18.98 -7.50 -5.54
C ALA A 468 17.58 -7.98 -5.12
N GLY A 469 17.04 -7.33 -4.08
CA GLY A 469 15.63 -7.43 -3.71
C GLY A 469 14.86 -6.28 -4.34
N ALA A 470 13.54 -6.44 -4.47
CA ALA A 470 12.67 -5.40 -4.98
C ALA A 470 11.30 -5.38 -4.29
N ARG A 471 10.74 -4.19 -4.09
CA ARG A 471 9.35 -3.99 -3.66
C ARG A 471 8.72 -2.96 -4.56
N SER A 472 7.45 -3.18 -4.86
CA SER A 472 6.65 -2.30 -5.68
C SER A 472 5.23 -2.27 -5.18
N GLY A 473 4.58 -1.13 -5.40
CA GLY A 473 3.20 -0.88 -5.00
C GLY A 473 2.62 0.25 -5.84
N ASP A 474 1.30 0.35 -5.82
CA ASP A 474 0.58 1.41 -6.50
C ASP A 474 0.70 2.75 -5.78
N LYS A 475 0.56 3.82 -6.56
CA LYS A 475 0.46 5.20 -6.08
C LYS A 475 -0.64 5.89 -6.88
N GLY A 476 -1.88 5.45 -6.65
CA GLY A 476 -3.00 5.77 -7.53
C GLY A 476 -2.78 5.18 -8.93
N GLY A 477 -2.77 6.04 -9.96
CA GLY A 477 -2.51 5.62 -11.35
C GLY A 477 -1.05 5.26 -11.67
N SER A 478 -0.13 5.50 -10.74
CA SER A 478 1.32 5.28 -10.92
C SER A 478 1.81 4.08 -10.11
N ALA A 479 3.05 3.66 -10.31
CA ALA A 479 3.68 2.62 -9.47
C ALA A 479 5.08 3.04 -9.02
N ASN A 480 5.47 2.61 -7.82
CA ASN A 480 6.86 2.70 -7.36
C ASN A 480 7.56 1.35 -7.55
N VAL A 481 8.87 1.36 -7.85
CA VAL A 481 9.74 0.18 -7.84
C VAL A 481 11.02 0.50 -7.10
N GLY A 482 11.12 0.05 -5.85
CA GLY A 482 12.32 0.13 -5.04
C GLY A 482 13.18 -1.12 -5.19
N VAL A 483 14.48 -0.95 -5.43
CA VAL A 483 15.47 -2.03 -5.61
C VAL A 483 16.63 -1.83 -4.64
N TRP A 484 16.98 -2.83 -3.84
CA TRP A 484 18.09 -2.74 -2.87
C TRP A 484 19.04 -3.92 -2.94
N VAL A 485 20.27 -3.72 -2.46
CA VAL A 485 21.34 -4.72 -2.41
C VAL A 485 21.97 -4.81 -1.02
N ARG A 486 22.75 -5.86 -0.78
CA ARG A 486 23.20 -6.26 0.57
C ARG A 486 24.56 -5.71 0.95
N THR A 487 25.39 -5.31 -0.02
CA THR A 487 26.78 -4.89 0.19
C THR A 487 27.11 -3.60 -0.52
N ASP A 488 28.13 -2.88 -0.06
CA ASP A 488 28.58 -1.64 -0.71
C ASP A 488 29.12 -1.88 -2.12
N ALA A 489 29.75 -3.04 -2.37
CA ALA A 489 30.20 -3.41 -3.72
C ALA A 489 29.02 -3.58 -4.69
N GLN A 490 27.94 -4.24 -4.25
CA GLN A 490 26.73 -4.34 -5.05
C GLN A 490 26.07 -2.97 -5.26
N TRP A 491 26.10 -2.09 -4.26
CA TRP A 491 25.57 -0.72 -4.38
C TRP A 491 26.32 0.09 -5.43
N ARG A 492 27.66 0.04 -5.40
CA ARG A 492 28.52 0.66 -6.42
C ARG A 492 28.17 0.22 -7.84
N TRP A 493 27.81 -1.06 -8.03
CA TRP A 493 27.38 -1.54 -9.34
C TRP A 493 25.95 -1.13 -9.70
N LEU A 494 25.00 -1.28 -8.77
CA LEU A 494 23.58 -1.00 -9.01
C LEU A 494 23.34 0.47 -9.35
N ALA A 495 23.98 1.39 -8.62
CA ALA A 495 23.85 2.84 -8.80
C ALA A 495 24.33 3.33 -10.17
N HIS A 496 25.25 2.62 -10.82
CA HIS A 496 25.69 2.94 -12.19
C HIS A 496 24.90 2.20 -13.26
N THR A 497 24.49 0.95 -12.98
CA THR A 497 23.86 0.08 -13.98
C THR A 497 22.38 0.35 -14.17
N LEU A 498 21.63 0.52 -13.07
CA LEU A 498 20.17 0.63 -13.12
C LEU A 498 19.74 2.10 -13.28
N THR A 499 19.89 2.61 -14.51
CA THR A 499 19.43 3.94 -14.94
C THR A 499 17.96 3.90 -15.41
N VAL A 500 17.37 5.07 -15.71
CA VAL A 500 16.02 5.13 -16.32
C VAL A 500 15.99 4.40 -17.68
N ASP A 501 17.00 4.61 -18.52
CA ASP A 501 17.08 3.94 -19.82
C ASP A 501 17.23 2.42 -19.67
N LYS A 502 18.03 1.98 -18.68
CA LYS A 502 18.15 0.55 -18.38
C LYS A 502 16.84 -0.02 -17.85
N LEU A 503 16.09 0.72 -17.02
CA LEU A 503 14.76 0.29 -16.57
C LEU A 503 13.81 0.11 -17.77
N ARG A 504 13.80 1.04 -18.73
CA ARG A 504 12.97 0.95 -19.93
C ARG A 504 13.32 -0.25 -20.81
N GLU A 505 14.60 -0.58 -20.94
CA GLU A 505 15.05 -1.80 -21.62
C GLU A 505 14.55 -3.07 -20.90
N LEU A 506 14.61 -3.08 -19.57
CA LEU A 506 14.24 -4.23 -18.74
C LEU A 506 12.73 -4.35 -18.51
N LEU A 507 11.97 -3.27 -18.62
CA LEU A 507 10.52 -3.21 -18.48
C LEU A 507 9.95 -2.43 -19.69
N PRO A 508 9.79 -3.08 -20.86
CA PRO A 508 9.42 -2.39 -22.10
C PRO A 508 8.09 -1.62 -22.05
N GLU A 509 7.19 -2.01 -21.16
CA GLU A 509 5.91 -1.33 -20.93
C GLU A 509 6.08 0.08 -20.32
N THR A 510 7.29 0.45 -19.89
CA THR A 510 7.63 1.77 -19.36
C THR A 510 8.26 2.71 -20.39
N ALA A 511 8.48 2.26 -21.63
CA ALA A 511 9.27 2.97 -22.65
C ALA A 511 8.76 4.40 -22.93
N GLU A 512 7.45 4.56 -23.07
CA GLU A 512 6.79 5.84 -23.38
C GLU A 512 6.29 6.58 -22.14
N LEU A 513 6.54 6.04 -20.93
CA LEU A 513 6.05 6.61 -19.68
C LEU A 513 7.09 7.56 -19.06
N PRO A 514 6.65 8.62 -18.35
CA PRO A 514 7.51 9.37 -17.46
C PRO A 514 8.03 8.47 -16.35
N VAL A 515 9.35 8.46 -16.16
CA VAL A 515 10.03 7.68 -15.13
C VAL A 515 11.00 8.59 -14.38
N THR A 516 10.79 8.72 -13.08
CA THR A 516 11.71 9.44 -12.18
C THR A 516 12.53 8.44 -11.37
N ARG A 517 13.82 8.71 -11.19
CA ARG A 517 14.76 7.86 -10.45
C ARG A 517 15.27 8.61 -9.21
N HIS A 518 15.30 7.92 -8.07
CA HIS A 518 15.81 8.43 -6.80
C HIS A 518 16.86 7.49 -6.22
N LEU A 519 18.01 8.02 -5.83
CA LEU A 519 19.09 7.28 -5.17
C LEU A 519 18.93 7.38 -3.64
N LEU A 520 19.06 6.25 -2.94
CA LEU A 520 18.95 6.15 -1.48
C LEU A 520 20.20 5.44 -0.91
N PRO A 521 21.36 6.13 -0.81
CA PRO A 521 22.65 5.49 -0.52
C PRO A 521 22.71 4.79 0.84
N ASN A 522 22.10 5.36 1.87
CA ASN A 522 22.09 4.80 3.22
C ASN A 522 21.27 3.49 3.31
N LEU A 523 20.36 3.25 2.36
CA LEU A 523 19.61 2.00 2.21
C LEU A 523 20.19 1.09 1.12
N ARG A 524 21.28 1.50 0.44
CA ARG A 524 21.85 0.84 -0.74
C ARG A 524 20.79 0.54 -1.81
N ALA A 525 19.94 1.53 -2.07
CA ALA A 525 18.74 1.35 -2.88
C ALA A 525 18.54 2.42 -3.96
N VAL A 526 17.75 2.06 -4.97
CA VAL A 526 17.23 2.96 -6.01
C VAL A 526 15.71 2.82 -6.03
N ASN A 527 14.97 3.93 -6.04
CA ASN A 527 13.53 3.94 -6.23
C ASN A 527 13.18 4.56 -7.60
N PHE A 528 12.23 3.95 -8.29
CA PHE A 528 11.65 4.49 -9.51
C PHE A 528 10.18 4.80 -9.29
N VAL A 529 9.70 5.92 -9.84
CA VAL A 529 8.27 6.23 -9.97
C VAL A 529 7.92 6.22 -11.45
N ILE A 530 6.99 5.32 -11.81
CA ILE A 530 6.52 5.12 -13.18
C ILE A 530 5.10 5.69 -13.27
N GLU A 531 4.97 6.84 -13.92
CA GLU A 531 3.70 7.57 -13.97
C GLU A 531 2.73 6.94 -14.96
N GLY A 532 1.47 6.75 -14.53
CA GLY A 532 0.37 6.33 -15.40
C GLY A 532 0.31 4.85 -15.78
N ILE A 533 1.24 4.01 -15.30
CA ILE A 533 1.28 2.58 -15.64
C ILE A 533 0.02 1.80 -15.22
N LEU A 534 -0.73 2.29 -14.21
CA LEU A 534 -1.97 1.67 -13.73
C LEU A 534 -3.25 2.36 -14.24
N GLY A 535 -3.14 3.33 -15.16
CA GLY A 535 -4.28 4.09 -15.64
C GLY A 535 -4.94 4.91 -14.52
N GLN A 536 -6.21 4.64 -14.21
CA GLN A 536 -6.98 5.35 -13.16
C GLN A 536 -6.99 4.62 -11.80
N GLY A 537 -5.94 3.85 -11.52
CA GLY A 537 -5.73 3.13 -10.26
C GLY A 537 -6.29 1.70 -10.23
N VAL A 538 -6.19 1.06 -9.06
CA VAL A 538 -6.44 -0.39 -8.87
C VAL A 538 -7.79 -0.84 -9.46
N ALA A 539 -8.85 -0.08 -9.23
CA ALA A 539 -10.19 -0.45 -9.65
C ALA A 539 -10.41 -0.35 -11.18
N TYR A 540 -9.62 0.47 -11.88
CA TYR A 540 -9.65 0.59 -13.34
C TYR A 540 -9.13 -0.69 -14.03
N GLN A 541 -8.19 -1.38 -13.38
CA GLN A 541 -7.60 -2.64 -13.85
C GLN A 541 -7.05 -2.52 -15.29
N ALA A 542 -6.15 -1.56 -15.51
CA ALA A 542 -5.44 -1.40 -16.79
C ALA A 542 -4.51 -2.59 -17.10
N ARG A 543 -4.17 -3.39 -16.09
CA ARG A 543 -3.19 -4.48 -16.15
C ARG A 543 -3.68 -5.71 -15.39
N PHE A 544 -3.05 -6.85 -15.65
CA PHE A 544 -3.32 -8.10 -14.93
C PHE A 544 -2.90 -8.01 -13.44
N ASP A 545 -1.86 -7.23 -13.13
CA ASP A 545 -1.43 -6.86 -11.77
C ASP A 545 -1.86 -5.40 -11.50
N PRO A 546 -3.08 -5.17 -10.98
CA PRO A 546 -3.63 -3.83 -10.80
C PRO A 546 -3.01 -3.04 -9.64
N GLN A 547 -2.19 -3.67 -8.80
CA GLN A 547 -1.52 -3.04 -7.65
C GLN A 547 0.00 -2.89 -7.86
N ALA A 548 0.50 -3.24 -9.04
CA ALA A 548 1.92 -3.24 -9.36
C ALA A 548 2.80 -4.08 -8.41
N LYS A 549 2.24 -5.03 -7.63
CA LYS A 549 3.00 -5.78 -6.61
C LYS A 549 4.02 -6.75 -7.20
N GLY A 550 3.80 -7.20 -8.44
CA GLY A 550 4.68 -8.06 -9.19
C GLY A 550 5.73 -7.33 -10.02
N LEU A 551 5.65 -6.00 -10.19
CA LEU A 551 6.59 -5.26 -11.05
C LEU A 551 8.06 -5.40 -10.59
N GLY A 552 8.31 -5.32 -9.28
CA GLY A 552 9.65 -5.52 -8.73
C GLY A 552 10.21 -6.91 -9.00
N GLU A 553 9.37 -7.95 -8.88
CA GLU A 553 9.77 -9.34 -9.15
C GLU A 553 9.98 -9.59 -10.65
N TRP A 554 9.18 -8.95 -11.53
CA TRP A 554 9.44 -8.96 -12.97
C TRP A 554 10.79 -8.33 -13.30
N LEU A 555 11.13 -7.18 -12.70
CA LEU A 555 12.45 -6.56 -12.87
C LEU A 555 13.57 -7.47 -12.36
N ARG A 556 13.39 -8.13 -11.21
CA ARG A 556 14.36 -9.08 -10.65
C ARG A 556 14.61 -10.28 -11.56
N SER A 557 13.61 -10.76 -12.31
CA SER A 557 13.78 -11.90 -13.20
C SER A 557 14.55 -11.56 -14.49
N ARG A 558 14.70 -10.27 -14.81
CA ARG A 558 15.45 -9.83 -15.98
C ARG A 558 16.94 -10.11 -15.82
N HIS A 559 17.54 -10.65 -16.89
CA HIS A 559 18.95 -11.00 -16.90
C HIS A 559 19.82 -9.80 -17.29
N LEU A 560 20.94 -9.65 -16.60
CA LEU A 560 21.97 -8.65 -16.81
C LEU A 560 23.35 -9.30 -16.77
N ASP A 561 24.36 -8.61 -17.29
CA ASP A 561 25.76 -9.01 -17.15
C ASP A 561 26.26 -8.51 -15.80
N ILE A 562 26.24 -9.40 -14.79
CA ILE A 562 26.58 -9.07 -13.40
C ILE A 562 28.03 -9.48 -13.14
N PRO A 563 28.89 -8.62 -12.55
CA PRO A 563 30.24 -9.00 -12.17
C PRO A 563 30.25 -10.25 -11.29
N GLU A 564 31.10 -11.21 -11.64
CA GLU A 564 31.13 -12.52 -10.94
C GLU A 564 31.42 -12.37 -9.45
N GLU A 565 32.24 -11.38 -9.07
CA GLU A 565 32.57 -11.08 -7.66
C GLU A 565 31.36 -10.67 -6.80
N LEU A 566 30.26 -10.23 -7.42
CA LEU A 566 29.03 -9.83 -6.72
C LEU A 566 28.07 -11.00 -6.50
N ILE A 567 28.27 -12.10 -7.23
CA ILE A 567 27.45 -13.29 -7.16
C ILE A 567 28.17 -14.30 -6.27
N LYS A 568 27.66 -14.53 -5.06
CA LYS A 568 28.21 -15.50 -4.11
C LYS A 568 27.35 -16.74 -4.04
#